data_AF-X1IIX1-F1
#
_entry.id   AF-X1IIX1-F1
#
_cell.length_a   1.000
_cell.length_b   1.000
_cell.length_c   1.000
_cell.angle_alpha   90.00
_cell.angle_beta   90.00
_cell.angle_gamma   90.00
#
_symmetry.space_group_name_H-M   'P 1'
#
loop_
_entity.id
_entity.type
_entity.pdbx_description
1 polymer ?
#
loop_
_entity_poly.entity_id
_entity_poly.type
_entity_poly.pdbx_seq_one_letter_code
_entity_poly.pdbx_strand_id
1 'polypeptide(L)'
;SYFLSKLTYPTAFVVDRADVESGWEWWRSPNGTGPFKLKQWDENQLLVLERNELYYRESAKVNLVVFQLWGGVPMNMYETGKIDVTSVGISYIEKVTDEAGPFYLDLRVVPELSFYYIGFNVTKPPFDDVNIRRAFSQAIDKDKLVSLVFKGMMQRADGILPPGMPGYNEGLLGLDYDIDGAKELIANSRYGDVSQLPPITITTAGWGGLISQGLEAIVYQWRNNLGVEVKVRQLEPERFLYHLGEEKDEMFYIGWIADYPHPQDFLDVLFHSGTDNNYGEYSNPEVD
;
A
#
# COMPACT_ATOMS: atom_id res chain seq x y z
N SER A 1 -14.62 8.43 -19.52
CA SER A 1 -14.16 9.73 -18.99
C SER A 1 -14.15 9.64 -17.48
N TYR A 2 -12.99 9.80 -16.85
CA TYR A 2 -12.80 9.69 -15.40
C TYR A 2 -12.65 11.05 -14.70
N PHE A 3 -12.77 12.14 -15.46
CA PHE A 3 -12.56 13.50 -14.96
C PHE A 3 -13.44 13.81 -13.73
N LEU A 4 -14.73 13.45 -13.77
CA LEU A 4 -15.63 13.67 -12.63
C LEU A 4 -15.22 12.86 -11.39
N SER A 5 -14.75 11.62 -11.56
CA SER A 5 -14.23 10.82 -10.45
C SER A 5 -12.95 11.44 -9.88
N LYS A 6 -12.06 11.96 -10.74
CA LYS A 6 -10.85 12.66 -10.28
C LYS A 6 -11.15 13.92 -9.46
N LEU A 7 -12.27 14.60 -9.74
CA LEU A 7 -12.71 15.75 -8.94
C LEU A 7 -13.15 15.38 -7.51
N THR A 8 -13.26 14.09 -7.15
CA THR A 8 -13.54 13.67 -5.77
C THR A 8 -12.26 13.48 -4.93
N TYR A 9 -11.08 13.57 -5.55
CA TYR A 9 -9.80 13.42 -4.86
C TYR A 9 -9.40 14.70 -4.10
N PRO A 10 -8.71 14.63 -2.93
CA PRO A 10 -8.43 15.81 -2.10
C PRO A 10 -7.70 16.95 -2.79
N THR A 11 -6.89 16.69 -3.83
CA THR A 11 -6.20 17.75 -4.59
C THR A 11 -7.16 18.61 -5.44
N ALA A 12 -8.40 18.17 -5.63
CA ALA A 12 -9.47 18.93 -6.28
C ALA A 12 -10.41 19.63 -5.29
N PHE A 13 -10.17 19.53 -3.97
CA PHE A 13 -11.02 20.20 -2.98
C PHE A 13 -10.92 21.72 -3.11
N VAL A 14 -12.05 22.39 -2.90
CA VAL A 14 -12.14 23.85 -2.93
C VAL A 14 -11.53 24.42 -1.67
N VAL A 15 -10.66 25.42 -1.83
CA VAL A 15 -10.01 26.17 -0.75
C VAL A 15 -10.51 27.61 -0.72
N ASP A 16 -10.50 28.24 0.46
CA ASP A 16 -10.78 29.67 0.56
C ASP A 16 -9.60 30.47 -0.01
N ARG A 17 -9.89 31.25 -1.06
CA ARG A 17 -8.90 32.09 -1.72
C ARG A 17 -8.25 33.10 -0.77
N ALA A 18 -9.03 33.74 0.09
CA ALA A 18 -8.50 34.76 1.01
C ALA A 18 -7.56 34.14 2.05
N ASP A 19 -7.87 32.91 2.48
CA ASP A 19 -7.03 32.13 3.40
C ASP A 19 -5.71 31.74 2.73
N VAL A 20 -5.74 31.19 1.51
CA VAL A 20 -4.53 30.84 0.75
C VAL A 20 -3.65 32.05 0.45
N GLU A 21 -4.26 33.20 0.14
CA GLU A 21 -3.55 34.46 -0.11
C GLU A 21 -2.92 35.05 1.17
N SER A 22 -3.26 34.54 2.37
CA SER A 22 -2.70 35.02 3.65
C SER A 22 -1.25 34.58 3.92
N GLY A 23 -0.80 33.49 3.29
CA GLY A 23 0.57 33.00 3.43
C GLY A 23 0.72 31.50 3.18
N TRP A 24 1.97 31.02 3.09
CA TRP A 24 2.27 29.62 2.75
C TRP A 24 1.78 28.61 3.80
N GLU A 25 1.60 29.04 5.06
CA GLU A 25 1.10 28.22 6.17
C GLU A 25 -0.42 28.32 6.37
N TRP A 26 -1.19 28.78 5.38
CA TRP A 26 -2.66 28.86 5.47
C TRP A 26 -3.30 27.54 5.95
N TRP A 27 -2.71 26.41 5.58
CA TRP A 27 -3.13 25.07 5.96
C TRP A 27 -3.01 24.77 7.47
N ARG A 28 -2.33 25.62 8.25
CA ARG A 28 -2.33 25.57 9.72
C ARG A 28 -3.57 26.21 10.36
N SER A 29 -4.31 27.03 9.62
CA SER A 29 -5.58 27.64 10.04
C SER A 29 -6.62 27.58 8.92
N PRO A 30 -6.90 26.38 8.36
CA PRO A 30 -7.61 26.25 7.10
C PRO A 30 -9.08 26.68 7.24
N ASN A 31 -9.57 27.46 6.28
CA ASN A 31 -10.99 27.75 6.12
C ASN A 31 -11.66 26.82 5.09
N GLY A 32 -12.31 25.76 5.58
CA GLY A 32 -12.92 24.70 4.78
C GLY A 32 -14.45 24.65 4.86
N THR A 33 -15.07 23.98 3.89
CA THR A 33 -16.53 23.78 3.80
C THR A 33 -16.98 22.38 4.24
N GLY A 34 -16.08 21.59 4.84
CA GLY A 34 -16.32 20.22 5.28
C GLY A 34 -17.16 20.11 6.56
N PRO A 35 -17.52 18.87 6.97
CA PRO A 35 -18.34 18.62 8.17
C PRO A 35 -17.62 18.95 9.49
N PHE A 36 -16.29 19.10 9.45
CA PHE A 36 -15.48 19.52 10.59
C PHE A 36 -14.52 20.63 10.17
N LYS A 37 -14.09 21.44 11.14
CA LYS A 37 -13.08 22.49 11.02
C LYS A 37 -11.94 22.23 12.01
N LEU A 38 -10.75 22.71 11.67
CA LEU A 38 -9.59 22.58 12.55
C LEU A 38 -9.80 23.42 13.82
N LYS A 39 -9.72 22.76 14.99
CA LYS A 39 -9.79 23.43 16.30
C LYS A 39 -8.42 23.64 16.91
N GLN A 40 -7.58 22.61 16.85
CA GLN A 40 -6.26 22.59 17.47
C GLN A 40 -5.37 21.61 16.71
N TRP A 41 -4.11 21.98 16.54
CA TRP A 41 -3.07 21.10 16.02
C TRP A 41 -1.79 21.30 16.81
N ASP A 42 -1.46 20.31 17.62
CA ASP A 42 -0.18 20.18 18.29
C ASP A 42 0.66 19.16 17.52
N GLU A 43 1.72 19.63 16.86
CA GLU A 43 2.57 18.80 16.02
C GLU A 43 3.08 17.56 16.77
N ASN A 44 3.01 16.40 16.11
CA ASN A 44 3.42 15.09 16.64
C ASN A 44 2.69 14.66 17.94
N GLN A 45 1.61 15.35 18.33
CA GLN A 45 0.84 15.02 19.53
C GLN A 45 -0.64 14.82 19.22
N LEU A 46 -1.33 15.84 18.70
CA LEU A 46 -2.78 15.85 18.63
C LEU A 46 -3.28 16.72 17.50
N LEU A 47 -4.31 16.25 16.78
CA LEU A 47 -5.10 17.07 15.88
C LEU A 47 -6.58 16.95 16.24
N VAL A 48 -7.17 18.07 16.64
CA VAL A 48 -8.57 18.16 17.04
C VAL A 48 -9.35 18.87 15.96
N LEU A 49 -10.34 18.16 15.42
CA LEU A 49 -11.36 18.73 14.55
C LEU A 49 -12.63 18.92 15.36
N GLU A 50 -13.28 20.06 15.20
CA GLU A 50 -14.61 20.31 15.76
C GLU A 50 -15.67 20.40 14.68
N ARG A 51 -16.89 20.00 15.02
CA ARG A 51 -18.03 20.02 14.13
C ARG A 51 -18.19 21.41 13.50
N ASN A 52 -18.39 21.44 12.19
CA ASN A 52 -18.69 22.67 11.47
C ASN A 52 -20.21 22.90 11.46
N GLU A 53 -20.69 23.82 12.29
CA GLU A 53 -22.12 24.19 12.34
C GLU A 53 -22.62 24.87 11.06
N LEU A 54 -21.72 25.30 10.17
CA LEU A 54 -22.05 25.88 8.86
C LEU A 54 -22.02 24.83 7.74
N TYR A 55 -21.84 23.54 8.06
CA TYR A 55 -21.84 22.50 7.05
C TYR A 55 -23.20 22.42 6.34
N TYR A 56 -23.18 22.44 5.00
CA TYR A 56 -24.38 22.58 4.19
C TYR A 56 -25.27 21.32 4.10
N ARG A 57 -24.80 20.18 4.63
CA ARG A 57 -25.55 18.92 4.67
C ARG A 57 -25.90 18.53 6.11
N GLU A 58 -26.18 17.25 6.34
CA GLU A 58 -26.43 16.71 7.67
C GLU A 58 -25.21 16.96 8.58
N SER A 59 -25.49 17.55 9.75
CA SER A 59 -24.48 17.78 10.78
C SER A 59 -23.93 16.44 11.29
N ALA A 60 -22.62 16.38 11.54
CA ALA A 60 -21.99 15.18 12.12
C ALA A 60 -22.69 14.80 13.44
N LYS A 61 -22.67 13.53 13.87
CA LYS A 61 -23.31 13.17 15.16
C LYS A 61 -22.42 13.45 16.38
N VAL A 62 -21.11 13.57 16.16
CA VAL A 62 -20.09 13.84 17.19
C VAL A 62 -19.64 15.29 17.16
N ASN A 63 -19.28 15.84 18.32
CA ASN A 63 -18.84 17.23 18.45
C ASN A 63 -17.38 17.43 18.06
N LEU A 64 -16.55 16.42 18.34
CA LEU A 64 -15.11 16.46 18.12
C LEU A 64 -14.66 15.16 17.45
N VAL A 65 -13.63 15.26 16.62
CA VAL A 65 -12.81 14.14 16.17
C VAL A 65 -11.39 14.43 16.60
N VAL A 66 -10.77 13.48 17.29
CA VAL A 66 -9.46 13.66 17.90
C VAL A 66 -8.51 12.63 17.32
N PHE A 67 -7.55 13.09 16.53
CA PHE A 67 -6.46 12.28 16.00
C PHE A 67 -5.29 12.34 16.97
N GLN A 68 -4.95 11.22 17.59
CA GLN A 68 -3.74 11.07 18.38
C GLN A 68 -2.56 10.84 17.42
N LEU A 69 -1.57 11.74 17.44
CA LEU A 69 -0.43 11.73 16.51
C LEU A 69 0.86 11.17 17.14
N TRP A 70 0.78 10.67 18.38
CA TRP A 70 1.90 10.03 19.08
C TRP A 70 1.87 8.51 18.90
N GLY A 71 3.05 7.88 19.00
CA GLY A 71 3.24 6.46 18.69
C GLY A 71 2.72 5.49 19.75
N GLY A 72 2.46 4.26 19.34
CA GLY A 72 1.99 3.18 20.20
C GLY A 72 1.47 2.02 19.35
N VAL A 73 0.99 0.96 19.99
CA VAL A 73 0.23 -0.09 19.29
C VAL A 73 -1.24 0.32 19.30
N PRO A 74 -1.86 0.65 18.15
CA PRO A 74 -3.21 1.21 18.14
C PRO A 74 -4.27 0.31 18.79
N MET A 75 -4.17 -1.01 18.59
CA MET A 75 -5.04 -1.96 19.29
C MET A 75 -4.91 -1.89 20.82
N ASN A 76 -3.70 -1.70 21.39
CA ASN A 76 -3.56 -1.51 22.84
C ASN A 76 -4.26 -0.24 23.33
N MET A 77 -4.27 0.81 22.50
CA MET A 77 -4.96 2.07 22.82
C MET A 77 -6.47 1.89 22.77
N TYR A 78 -6.97 1.11 21.81
CA TYR A 78 -8.39 0.73 21.73
C TYR A 78 -8.80 -0.07 22.97
N GLU A 79 -8.04 -1.10 23.33
CA GLU A 79 -8.32 -1.96 24.50
C GLU A 79 -8.33 -1.21 25.83
N THR A 80 -7.53 -0.15 25.93
CA THR A 80 -7.46 0.70 27.13
C THR A 80 -8.42 1.89 27.10
N GLY A 81 -9.28 1.98 26.09
CA GLY A 81 -10.27 3.06 25.94
C GLY A 81 -9.67 4.42 25.63
N LYS A 82 -8.44 4.48 25.11
CA LYS A 82 -7.76 5.73 24.73
C LYS A 82 -8.17 6.24 23.35
N ILE A 83 -8.61 5.35 22.47
CA ILE A 83 -9.14 5.66 21.14
C ILE A 83 -10.38 4.80 20.86
N ASP A 84 -11.29 5.33 20.06
CA ASP A 84 -12.57 4.68 19.74
C ASP A 84 -12.55 3.92 18.40
N VAL A 85 -11.56 4.18 17.54
CA VAL A 85 -11.46 3.59 16.20
C VAL A 85 -10.00 3.32 15.86
N THR A 86 -9.73 2.13 15.31
CA THR A 86 -8.39 1.78 14.83
C THR A 86 -8.44 0.71 13.75
N SER A 87 -7.37 0.61 12.97
CA SER A 87 -7.15 -0.52 12.06
C SER A 87 -6.59 -1.73 12.82
N VAL A 88 -6.91 -2.92 12.32
CA VAL A 88 -6.46 -4.18 12.92
C VAL A 88 -5.18 -4.63 12.22
N GLY A 89 -4.08 -4.71 12.97
CA GLY A 89 -2.84 -5.31 12.48
C GLY A 89 -2.93 -6.84 12.39
N ILE A 90 -2.10 -7.47 11.56
CA ILE A 90 -2.12 -8.92 11.30
C ILE A 90 -2.09 -9.76 12.58
N SER A 91 -1.26 -9.36 13.56
CA SER A 91 -1.13 -10.06 14.85
C SER A 91 -2.39 -10.05 15.71
N TYR A 92 -3.35 -9.19 15.40
CA TYR A 92 -4.63 -9.07 16.13
C TYR A 92 -5.79 -9.75 15.42
N ILE A 93 -5.64 -10.23 14.18
CA ILE A 93 -6.75 -10.79 13.39
C ILE A 93 -7.47 -11.88 14.17
N GLU A 94 -6.74 -12.91 14.64
CA GLU A 94 -7.35 -14.03 15.36
C GLU A 94 -8.13 -13.59 16.61
N LYS A 95 -7.62 -12.58 17.33
CA LYS A 95 -8.25 -12.04 18.54
C LYS A 95 -9.54 -11.27 18.23
N VAL A 96 -9.57 -10.52 17.14
CA VAL A 96 -10.76 -9.73 16.78
C VAL A 96 -11.81 -10.55 16.02
N THR A 97 -11.41 -11.64 15.37
CA THR A 97 -12.33 -12.54 14.65
C THR A 97 -12.91 -13.66 15.52
N ASP A 98 -12.42 -13.83 16.75
CA ASP A 98 -13.00 -14.79 17.70
C ASP A 98 -14.43 -14.38 18.06
N GLU A 99 -15.43 -15.15 17.63
CA GLU A 99 -16.86 -14.86 17.87
C GLU A 99 -17.23 -14.78 19.36
N ALA A 100 -16.47 -15.45 20.22
CA ALA A 100 -16.63 -15.38 21.67
C ALA A 100 -15.83 -14.21 22.30
N GLY A 101 -14.99 -13.56 21.51
CA GLY A 101 -14.08 -12.52 21.93
C GLY A 101 -14.75 -11.14 22.11
N PRO A 102 -14.15 -10.27 22.94
CA PRO A 102 -14.76 -8.97 23.28
C PRO A 102 -14.80 -7.97 22.11
N PHE A 103 -14.02 -8.18 21.06
CA PHE A 103 -13.91 -7.25 19.93
C PHE A 103 -14.74 -7.64 18.70
N TYR A 104 -15.33 -8.84 18.70
CA TYR A 104 -16.02 -9.36 17.52
C TYR A 104 -17.19 -8.49 17.07
N LEU A 105 -17.95 -7.95 18.02
CA LEU A 105 -19.09 -7.08 17.72
C LEU A 105 -18.68 -5.70 17.19
N ASP A 106 -17.45 -5.28 17.49
CA ASP A 106 -16.89 -4.01 17.03
C ASP A 106 -16.22 -4.16 15.66
N LEU A 107 -15.81 -5.38 15.29
CA LEU A 107 -15.09 -5.66 14.06
C LEU A 107 -15.91 -5.28 12.82
N ARG A 108 -15.29 -4.48 11.96
CA ARG A 108 -15.81 -4.15 10.63
C ARG A 108 -14.79 -4.57 9.59
N VAL A 109 -15.13 -5.59 8.82
CA VAL A 109 -14.39 -6.00 7.63
C VAL A 109 -15.05 -5.36 6.42
N VAL A 110 -14.31 -4.52 5.71
CA VAL A 110 -14.79 -3.83 4.51
C VAL A 110 -13.85 -4.10 3.35
N PRO A 111 -14.36 -4.30 2.12
CA PRO A 111 -13.51 -4.35 0.94
C PRO A 111 -12.78 -3.02 0.74
N GLU A 112 -11.51 -3.09 0.34
CA GLU A 112 -10.70 -1.93 -0.04
C GLU A 112 -10.26 -2.09 -1.49
N LEU A 113 -10.40 -1.03 -2.29
CA LEU A 113 -9.85 -1.00 -3.64
C LEU A 113 -8.35 -0.74 -3.53
N SER A 114 -7.58 -1.77 -3.19
CA SER A 114 -6.13 -1.67 -3.01
C SER A 114 -5.37 -2.83 -3.64
N PHE A 115 -4.10 -2.57 -3.96
CA PHE A 115 -3.19 -3.50 -4.59
C PHE A 115 -1.81 -3.41 -3.94
N TYR A 116 -1.37 -4.50 -3.32
CA TYR A 116 -0.03 -4.62 -2.74
C TYR A 116 0.85 -5.49 -3.62
N TYR A 117 2.07 -5.03 -3.92
CA TYR A 117 2.95 -5.71 -4.86
C TYR A 117 4.43 -5.50 -4.55
N ILE A 118 5.23 -6.44 -5.05
CA ILE A 118 6.67 -6.26 -5.21
C ILE A 118 6.87 -5.64 -6.59
N GLY A 119 7.38 -4.43 -6.63
CA GLY A 119 7.82 -3.80 -7.86
C GLY A 119 9.26 -4.20 -8.18
N PHE A 120 9.51 -4.51 -9.44
CA PHE A 120 10.85 -4.76 -9.98
C PHE A 120 11.32 -3.51 -10.71
N ASN A 121 12.55 -3.06 -10.43
CA ASN A 121 13.18 -2.06 -11.28
C ASN A 121 13.68 -2.74 -12.56
N VAL A 122 12.94 -2.59 -13.66
CA VAL A 122 13.22 -3.31 -14.92
C VAL A 122 14.45 -2.77 -15.67
N THR A 123 15.09 -1.72 -15.15
CA THR A 123 16.34 -1.17 -15.70
C THR A 123 17.58 -1.64 -14.94
N LYS A 124 17.41 -2.35 -13.82
CA LYS A 124 18.51 -2.85 -12.99
C LYS A 124 18.64 -4.37 -13.07
N PRO A 125 19.87 -4.89 -13.23
CA PRO A 125 20.16 -6.30 -12.98
C PRO A 125 19.69 -6.77 -11.59
N PRO A 126 19.10 -7.97 -11.44
CA PRO A 126 18.82 -8.95 -12.49
C PRO A 126 17.42 -8.83 -13.11
N PHE A 127 16.62 -7.84 -12.69
CA PHE A 127 15.22 -7.72 -13.07
C PHE A 127 14.98 -7.02 -14.41
N ASP A 128 16.05 -6.57 -15.07
CA ASP A 128 16.03 -6.25 -16.49
C ASP A 128 15.84 -7.51 -17.38
N ASP A 129 16.03 -8.72 -16.83
CA ASP A 129 15.64 -9.99 -17.46
C ASP A 129 14.21 -10.40 -17.07
N VAL A 130 13.34 -10.58 -18.07
CA VAL A 130 11.93 -11.00 -17.85
C VAL A 130 11.81 -12.38 -17.22
N ASN A 131 12.74 -13.29 -17.51
CA ASN A 131 12.72 -14.63 -16.94
C ASN A 131 12.97 -14.57 -15.43
N ILE A 132 13.83 -13.67 -14.97
CA ILE A 132 14.08 -13.47 -13.54
C ILE A 132 12.84 -12.89 -12.84
N ARG A 133 12.17 -11.89 -13.44
CA ARG A 133 10.92 -11.34 -12.87
C ARG A 133 9.83 -12.41 -12.74
N ARG A 134 9.69 -13.26 -13.76
CA ARG A 134 8.75 -14.39 -13.75
C ARG A 134 9.12 -15.44 -12.70
N ALA A 135 10.40 -15.82 -12.62
CA ALA A 135 10.88 -16.78 -11.63
C ALA A 135 10.62 -16.33 -10.19
N PHE A 136 10.90 -15.06 -9.87
CA PHE A 136 10.62 -14.51 -8.55
C PHE A 136 9.12 -14.47 -8.23
N SER A 137 8.29 -14.25 -9.24
CA SER A 137 6.82 -14.27 -9.07
C SER A 137 6.29 -15.68 -8.83
N GLN A 138 6.74 -16.66 -9.63
CA GLN A 138 6.34 -18.07 -9.52
C GLN A 138 6.90 -18.78 -8.28
N ALA A 139 7.94 -18.23 -7.66
CA ALA A 139 8.50 -18.74 -6.41
C ALA A 139 7.67 -18.38 -5.17
N ILE A 140 6.56 -17.63 -5.30
CA ILE A 140 5.72 -17.22 -4.18
C ILE A 140 4.38 -17.95 -4.21
N ASP A 141 4.14 -18.76 -3.19
CA ASP A 141 2.85 -19.37 -2.89
C ASP A 141 1.93 -18.31 -2.28
N LYS A 142 1.19 -17.61 -3.16
CA LYS A 142 0.26 -16.54 -2.76
C LYS A 142 -0.90 -17.09 -1.92
N ASP A 143 -1.33 -18.32 -2.15
CA ASP A 143 -2.44 -18.92 -1.42
C ASP A 143 -2.05 -19.24 0.04
N LYS A 144 -0.83 -19.74 0.26
CA LYS A 144 -0.27 -19.85 1.62
C LYS A 144 -0.06 -18.50 2.28
N LEU A 145 0.39 -17.49 1.53
CA LEU A 145 0.56 -16.15 2.08
C LEU A 145 -0.78 -15.58 2.58
N VAL A 146 -1.82 -15.67 1.76
CA VAL A 146 -3.18 -15.23 2.10
C VAL A 146 -3.75 -15.98 3.30
N SER A 147 -3.65 -17.31 3.30
CA SER A 147 -4.27 -18.14 4.35
C SER A 147 -3.49 -18.11 5.66
N LEU A 148 -2.16 -18.21 5.63
CA LEU A 148 -1.34 -18.39 6.84
C LEU A 148 -0.88 -17.07 7.44
N VAL A 149 -0.52 -16.09 6.61
CA VAL A 149 -0.02 -14.79 7.08
C VAL A 149 -1.18 -13.82 7.23
N PHE A 150 -1.96 -13.62 6.17
CA PHE A 150 -3.05 -12.63 6.19
C PHE A 150 -4.38 -13.18 6.72
N LYS A 151 -4.45 -14.47 7.10
CA LYS A 151 -5.63 -15.10 7.71
C LYS A 151 -6.92 -14.87 6.92
N GLY A 152 -6.81 -14.82 5.58
CA GLY A 152 -7.95 -14.57 4.68
C GLY A 152 -8.42 -13.11 4.60
N MET A 153 -7.75 -12.16 5.25
CA MET A 153 -8.08 -10.73 5.17
C MET A 153 -7.58 -10.05 3.89
N MET A 154 -6.71 -10.72 3.13
CA MET A 154 -6.30 -10.30 1.79
C MET A 154 -6.75 -11.33 0.75
N GLN A 155 -6.84 -10.89 -0.51
CA GLN A 155 -7.12 -11.76 -1.64
C GLN A 155 -5.89 -11.93 -2.51
N ARG A 156 -5.74 -13.11 -3.12
CA ARG A 156 -4.71 -13.35 -4.13
C ARG A 156 -4.94 -12.38 -5.30
N ALA A 157 -3.88 -11.69 -5.71
CA ALA A 157 -3.90 -10.82 -6.88
C ALA A 157 -3.27 -11.54 -8.08
N ASP A 158 -4.08 -11.78 -9.12
CA ASP A 158 -3.66 -12.30 -10.42
C ASP A 158 -3.46 -11.20 -11.48
N GLY A 159 -3.90 -9.97 -11.17
CA GLY A 159 -3.66 -8.77 -11.93
C GLY A 159 -3.57 -7.54 -11.04
N ILE A 160 -3.46 -6.37 -11.68
CA ILE A 160 -3.28 -5.08 -11.02
C ILE A 160 -4.59 -4.54 -10.42
N LEU A 161 -5.70 -4.71 -11.14
CA LEU A 161 -6.98 -4.18 -10.71
C LEU A 161 -7.56 -5.05 -9.58
N PRO A 162 -7.97 -4.46 -8.44
CA PRO A 162 -8.60 -5.20 -7.35
C PRO A 162 -10.06 -5.57 -7.69
N PRO A 163 -10.62 -6.60 -7.04
CA PRO A 163 -12.05 -6.92 -7.15
C PRO A 163 -12.93 -5.69 -6.83
N GLY A 164 -13.96 -5.48 -7.66
CA GLY A 164 -14.85 -4.32 -7.56
C GLY A 164 -14.41 -3.08 -8.36
N MET A 165 -13.17 -3.05 -8.88
CA MET A 165 -12.73 -2.01 -9.82
C MET A 165 -13.33 -2.24 -11.22
N PRO A 166 -13.88 -1.22 -11.90
CA PRO A 166 -14.26 -1.35 -13.31
C PRO A 166 -13.09 -1.83 -14.17
N GLY A 167 -13.32 -2.88 -14.97
CA GLY A 167 -12.28 -3.52 -15.79
C GLY A 167 -11.56 -4.68 -15.09
N TYR A 168 -11.86 -4.97 -13.82
CA TYR A 168 -11.41 -6.20 -13.18
C TYR A 168 -11.85 -7.44 -13.98
N ASN A 169 -10.91 -8.37 -14.19
CA ASN A 169 -11.15 -9.60 -14.93
C ASN A 169 -10.93 -10.81 -14.01
N GLU A 170 -12.04 -11.42 -13.56
CA GLU A 170 -12.04 -12.63 -12.72
C GLU A 170 -11.38 -13.83 -13.41
N GLY A 171 -11.36 -13.87 -14.75
CA GLY A 171 -10.74 -14.94 -15.53
C GLY A 171 -9.27 -14.67 -15.88
N LEU A 172 -8.66 -13.60 -15.37
CA LEU A 172 -7.25 -13.31 -15.62
C LEU A 172 -6.39 -14.35 -14.89
N LEU A 173 -5.58 -15.08 -15.66
CA LEU A 173 -4.64 -16.03 -15.10
C LEU A 173 -3.31 -15.33 -14.84
N GLY A 174 -2.97 -15.22 -13.56
CA GLY A 174 -1.67 -14.72 -13.12
C GLY A 174 -0.56 -15.77 -13.30
N LEU A 175 0.65 -15.43 -12.84
CA LEU A 175 1.71 -16.41 -12.70
C LEU A 175 1.46 -17.27 -11.46
N ASP A 176 1.19 -18.55 -11.70
CA ASP A 176 0.98 -19.53 -10.65
C ASP A 176 2.28 -19.90 -9.93
N TYR A 177 2.12 -20.41 -8.70
CA TYR A 177 3.21 -20.95 -7.91
C TYR A 177 3.78 -22.21 -8.57
N ASP A 178 5.01 -22.12 -9.07
CA ASP A 178 5.71 -23.20 -9.77
C ASP A 178 7.22 -23.05 -9.54
N ILE A 179 7.74 -23.82 -8.58
CA ILE A 179 9.17 -23.76 -8.21
C ILE A 179 10.05 -24.31 -9.34
N ASP A 180 9.61 -25.39 -10.00
CA ASP A 180 10.41 -26.05 -11.03
C ASP A 180 10.47 -25.17 -12.27
N GLY A 181 9.33 -24.60 -12.68
CA GLY A 181 9.26 -23.57 -13.72
C GLY A 181 10.08 -22.32 -13.37
N ALA A 182 10.06 -21.86 -12.11
CA ALA A 182 10.88 -20.73 -11.68
C ALA A 182 12.39 -21.00 -11.81
N LYS A 183 12.84 -22.21 -11.45
CA LYS A 183 14.25 -22.62 -11.62
C LYS A 183 14.63 -22.76 -13.08
N GLU A 184 13.74 -23.29 -13.92
CA GLU A 184 13.94 -23.37 -15.37
C GLU A 184 14.05 -21.98 -16.00
N LEU A 185 13.23 -21.02 -15.56
CA LEU A 185 13.34 -19.63 -16.00
C LEU A 185 14.69 -19.01 -15.63
N ILE A 186 15.22 -19.28 -14.44
CA ILE A 186 16.57 -18.82 -14.05
C ILE A 186 17.63 -19.49 -14.91
N ALA A 187 17.52 -20.79 -15.17
CA ALA A 187 18.45 -21.52 -16.05
C ALA A 187 18.46 -21.00 -17.49
N ASN A 188 17.30 -20.55 -17.98
CA ASN A 188 17.13 -19.95 -19.31
C ASN A 188 17.36 -18.42 -19.32
N SER A 189 17.68 -17.81 -18.18
CA SER A 189 18.05 -16.39 -18.11
C SER A 189 19.50 -16.18 -18.51
N ARG A 190 19.92 -14.92 -18.66
CA ARG A 190 21.34 -14.59 -18.90
C ARG A 190 22.29 -15.04 -17.78
N TYR A 191 21.76 -15.35 -16.59
CA TYR A 191 22.53 -15.76 -15.41
C TYR A 191 22.76 -17.27 -15.36
N GLY A 192 21.87 -18.07 -15.95
CA GLY A 192 21.98 -19.54 -16.03
C GLY A 192 21.89 -20.30 -14.70
N ASP A 193 22.18 -19.67 -13.56
CA ASP A 193 22.11 -20.26 -12.23
C ASP A 193 21.94 -19.19 -11.16
N VAL A 194 21.34 -19.57 -10.02
CA VAL A 194 21.13 -18.68 -8.87
C VAL A 194 22.45 -18.12 -8.32
N SER A 195 23.54 -18.89 -8.36
CA SER A 195 24.86 -18.43 -7.91
C SER A 195 25.45 -17.29 -8.74
N GLN A 196 24.91 -17.06 -9.94
CA GLN A 196 25.35 -15.97 -10.83
C GLN A 196 24.48 -14.71 -10.70
N LEU A 197 23.39 -14.77 -9.92
CA LEU A 197 22.58 -13.58 -9.67
C LEU A 197 23.40 -12.55 -8.87
N PRO A 198 23.36 -11.27 -9.25
CA PRO A 198 23.96 -10.21 -8.44
C PRO A 198 23.21 -10.10 -7.10
N PRO A 199 23.79 -9.41 -6.10
CA PRO A 199 23.09 -9.11 -4.86
C PRO A 199 21.77 -8.39 -5.12
N ILE A 200 20.71 -8.82 -4.42
CA ILE A 200 19.37 -8.26 -4.57
C ILE A 200 18.95 -7.61 -3.26
N THR A 201 18.55 -6.34 -3.35
CA THR A 201 17.97 -5.59 -2.23
C THR A 201 16.54 -5.18 -2.57
N ILE A 202 15.65 -5.30 -1.59
CA ILE A 202 14.30 -4.76 -1.64
C ILE A 202 14.15 -3.57 -0.70
N THR A 203 13.69 -2.45 -1.25
CA THR A 203 13.37 -1.23 -0.51
C THR A 203 11.93 -1.29 0.02
N THR A 204 11.72 -0.94 1.29
CA THR A 204 10.38 -0.87 1.89
C THR A 204 10.28 0.25 2.93
N ALA A 205 9.07 0.66 3.30
CA ALA A 205 8.87 1.56 4.42
C ALA A 205 9.05 0.83 5.75
N GLY A 206 9.66 1.48 6.75
CA GLY A 206 9.66 0.98 8.13
C GLY A 206 10.82 1.49 8.98
N TRP A 207 10.92 0.94 10.18
CA TRP A 207 11.86 1.38 11.22
C TRP A 207 12.65 0.21 11.79
N GLY A 208 13.92 0.44 12.11
CA GLY A 208 14.69 -0.41 13.03
C GLY A 208 14.89 -1.87 12.60
N GLY A 209 14.72 -2.20 11.32
CA GLY A 209 14.84 -3.56 10.79
C GLY A 209 13.59 -4.43 10.95
N LEU A 210 12.51 -3.89 11.53
CA LEU A 210 11.24 -4.60 11.67
C LEU A 210 10.48 -4.53 10.35
N ILE A 211 10.54 -5.59 9.56
CA ILE A 211 9.82 -5.70 8.29
C ILE A 211 8.42 -6.28 8.52
N SER A 212 7.49 -6.00 7.60
CA SER A 212 6.14 -6.57 7.69
C SER A 212 6.16 -8.10 7.59
N GLN A 213 5.25 -8.78 8.29
CA GLN A 213 5.12 -10.24 8.25
C GLN A 213 4.90 -10.77 6.82
N GLY A 214 4.19 -10.00 5.97
CA GLY A 214 4.01 -10.33 4.55
C GLY A 214 5.33 -10.33 3.79
N LEU A 215 6.15 -9.27 3.93
CA LEU A 215 7.45 -9.20 3.28
C LEU A 215 8.43 -10.24 3.81
N GLU A 216 8.43 -10.50 5.13
CA GLU A 216 9.25 -11.55 5.74
C GLU A 216 8.93 -12.92 5.13
N ALA A 217 7.64 -13.26 5.00
CA ALA A 217 7.21 -14.50 4.39
C ALA A 217 7.60 -14.61 2.91
N ILE A 218 7.53 -13.51 2.15
CA ILE A 218 7.97 -13.47 0.74
C ILE A 218 9.48 -13.72 0.64
N VAL A 219 10.30 -13.02 1.44
CA VAL A 219 11.75 -13.21 1.47
C VAL A 219 12.12 -14.64 1.89
N TYR A 220 11.41 -15.20 2.88
CA TYR A 220 11.56 -16.59 3.28
C TYR A 220 11.24 -17.57 2.14
N GLN A 221 10.18 -17.31 1.37
CA GLN A 221 9.84 -18.15 0.22
C GLN A 221 10.89 -18.08 -0.89
N TRP A 222 11.42 -16.90 -1.24
CA TRP A 222 12.54 -16.82 -2.20
C TRP A 222 13.80 -17.58 -1.72
N ARG A 223 14.13 -17.46 -0.43
CA ARG A 223 15.25 -18.21 0.16
C ARG A 223 15.05 -19.71 0.03
N ASN A 224 13.88 -20.24 0.39
CA ASN A 224 13.67 -21.69 0.39
C ASN A 224 13.40 -22.28 -1.00
N ASN A 225 12.65 -21.56 -1.83
CA ASN A 225 12.18 -22.07 -3.12
C ASN A 225 13.25 -21.89 -4.21
N LEU A 226 14.00 -20.78 -4.17
CA LEU A 226 15.04 -20.47 -5.15
C LEU A 226 16.47 -20.57 -4.60
N GLY A 227 16.67 -20.55 -3.28
CA GLY A 227 18.02 -20.43 -2.71
C GLY A 227 18.58 -19.00 -2.81
N VAL A 228 17.71 -18.00 -3.01
CA VAL A 228 18.11 -16.59 -3.17
C VAL A 228 18.00 -15.85 -1.84
N GLU A 229 19.10 -15.21 -1.45
CA GLU A 229 19.11 -14.27 -0.32
C GLU A 229 18.77 -12.85 -0.79
N VAL A 230 17.66 -12.31 -0.28
CA VAL A 230 17.25 -10.91 -0.54
C VAL A 230 17.49 -10.07 0.71
N LYS A 231 18.24 -8.98 0.56
CA LYS A 231 18.44 -8.00 1.63
C LYS A 231 17.25 -7.05 1.68
N VAL A 232 16.83 -6.65 2.87
CA VAL A 232 15.80 -5.62 3.03
C VAL A 232 16.43 -4.33 3.49
N ARG A 233 16.16 -3.24 2.79
CA ARG A 233 16.51 -1.87 3.18
C ARG A 233 15.24 -1.10 3.49
N GLN A 234 15.20 -0.48 4.66
CA GLN A 234 14.06 0.33 5.07
C GLN A 234 14.35 1.81 4.87
N LEU A 235 13.37 2.54 4.35
CA LEU A 235 13.29 3.99 4.45
C LEU A 235 12.25 4.33 5.52
N GLU A 236 12.50 5.41 6.24
CA GLU A 236 11.53 5.99 7.17
C GLU A 236 10.22 6.29 6.40
N PRO A 237 9.04 5.93 6.93
CA PRO A 237 7.77 6.05 6.19
C PRO A 237 7.51 7.44 5.60
N GLU A 238 7.85 8.50 6.34
CA GLU A 238 7.69 9.90 5.91
C GLU A 238 8.61 10.24 4.74
N ARG A 239 9.73 9.53 4.58
CA ARG A 239 10.66 9.66 3.46
C ARG A 239 10.31 8.73 2.30
N PHE A 240 9.81 7.53 2.60
CA PHE A 240 9.62 6.45 1.64
C PHE A 240 8.80 6.90 0.43
N LEU A 241 7.60 7.47 0.65
CA LEU A 241 6.71 7.83 -0.47
C LEU A 241 7.28 8.91 -1.39
N TYR A 242 8.00 9.90 -0.83
CA TYR A 242 8.55 11.01 -1.63
C TYR A 242 9.86 10.66 -2.34
N HIS A 243 10.61 9.69 -1.81
CA HIS A 243 11.95 9.36 -2.30
C HIS A 243 12.06 7.98 -2.93
N LEU A 244 11.01 7.16 -2.93
CA LEU A 244 11.09 5.79 -3.47
C LEU A 244 11.57 5.77 -4.93
N GLY A 245 11.14 6.73 -5.75
CA GLY A 245 11.60 6.83 -7.14
C GLY A 245 13.13 6.93 -7.27
N GLU A 246 13.77 7.71 -6.41
CA GLU A 246 15.21 7.96 -6.42
C GLU A 246 15.99 6.88 -5.63
N GLU A 247 15.39 6.40 -4.54
CA GLU A 247 16.00 5.53 -3.55
C GLU A 247 15.56 4.08 -3.65
N LYS A 248 14.92 3.64 -4.73
CA LYS A 248 14.66 2.22 -4.96
C LYS A 248 15.94 1.44 -5.29
N ASP A 249 16.07 0.26 -4.73
CA ASP A 249 17.09 -0.72 -5.11
C ASP A 249 16.64 -1.51 -6.36
N GLU A 250 16.88 -2.82 -6.38
CA GLU A 250 16.48 -3.74 -7.46
C GLU A 250 14.98 -4.07 -7.37
N MET A 251 14.44 -4.08 -6.15
CA MET A 251 13.02 -4.23 -5.87
C MET A 251 12.51 -3.18 -4.89
N PHE A 252 11.20 -3.01 -4.85
CA PHE A 252 10.50 -2.29 -3.78
C PHE A 252 9.21 -3.00 -3.39
N TYR A 253 8.80 -2.85 -2.13
CA TYR A 253 7.51 -3.34 -1.63
C TYR A 253 6.60 -2.16 -1.28
N ILE A 254 5.47 -2.06 -1.97
CA ILE A 254 4.52 -0.95 -1.84
C ILE A 254 3.08 -1.44 -2.04
N GLY A 255 2.12 -0.64 -1.56
CA GLY A 255 0.71 -0.79 -1.90
C GLY A 255 0.15 0.49 -2.49
N TRP A 256 -0.92 0.35 -3.29
CA TRP A 256 -1.71 1.44 -3.83
C TRP A 256 -3.16 1.28 -3.37
N ILE A 257 -3.79 2.37 -2.96
CA ILE A 257 -5.22 2.43 -2.66
C ILE A 257 -5.83 3.39 -3.66
N ALA A 258 -6.99 3.04 -4.23
CA ALA A 258 -7.66 3.85 -5.22
C ALA A 258 -7.93 5.27 -4.71
N ASP A 259 -7.40 6.28 -5.40
CA ASP A 259 -7.71 7.70 -5.15
C ASP A 259 -9.13 8.04 -5.64
N TYR A 260 -9.58 7.34 -6.68
CA TYR A 260 -10.94 7.36 -7.21
C TYR A 260 -11.22 6.01 -7.93
N PRO A 261 -12.49 5.58 -8.03
CA PRO A 261 -12.84 4.24 -8.52
C PRO A 261 -12.80 4.15 -10.05
N HIS A 262 -11.61 4.26 -10.64
CA HIS A 262 -11.39 4.11 -12.07
C HIS A 262 -10.05 3.40 -12.35
N PRO A 263 -9.98 2.46 -13.32
CA PRO A 263 -8.78 1.65 -13.56
C PRO A 263 -7.54 2.46 -13.95
N GLN A 264 -7.72 3.63 -14.56
CA GLN A 264 -6.63 4.58 -14.87
C GLN A 264 -5.78 4.93 -13.63
N ASP A 265 -6.41 4.96 -12.45
CA ASP A 265 -5.73 5.27 -11.18
C ASP A 265 -4.70 4.20 -10.79
N PHE A 266 -4.83 2.99 -11.32
CA PHE A 266 -3.88 1.91 -11.12
C PHE A 266 -3.00 1.73 -12.35
N LEU A 267 -3.59 1.52 -13.52
CA LEU A 267 -2.87 1.13 -14.72
C LEU A 267 -1.97 2.26 -15.22
N ASP A 268 -2.50 3.45 -15.43
CA ASP A 268 -1.71 4.53 -16.00
C ASP A 268 -0.78 5.12 -14.94
N VAL A 269 -1.29 5.40 -13.73
CA VAL A 269 -0.50 6.05 -12.67
C VAL A 269 0.71 5.18 -12.27
N LEU A 270 0.56 3.85 -12.23
CA LEU A 270 1.62 2.97 -11.75
C LEU A 270 2.45 2.33 -12.87
N PHE A 271 1.94 2.23 -14.11
CA PHE A 271 2.57 1.43 -15.17
C PHE A 271 2.64 2.09 -16.54
N HIS A 272 2.03 3.26 -16.79
CA HIS A 272 2.26 3.98 -18.05
C HIS A 272 3.69 4.50 -18.08
N SER A 273 4.37 4.39 -19.23
CA SER A 273 5.75 4.85 -19.41
C SER A 273 5.90 6.32 -19.00
N GLY A 274 6.92 6.60 -18.19
CA GLY A 274 7.31 7.98 -17.83
C GLY A 274 6.42 8.69 -16.82
N THR A 275 5.47 8.00 -16.18
CA THR A 275 4.70 8.55 -15.06
C THR A 275 5.50 8.48 -13.75
N ASP A 276 5.35 9.49 -12.88
CA ASP A 276 6.18 9.64 -11.67
C ASP A 276 6.05 8.46 -10.68
N ASN A 277 4.87 7.84 -10.60
CA ASN A 277 4.60 6.72 -9.70
C ASN A 277 4.92 5.35 -10.33
N ASN A 278 5.38 5.31 -11.58
CA ASN A 278 5.94 4.11 -12.19
C ASN A 278 7.37 3.86 -11.70
N TYR A 279 7.48 3.55 -10.41
CA TYR A 279 8.76 3.27 -9.76
C TYR A 279 9.46 2.04 -10.34
N GLY A 280 8.75 1.17 -11.07
CA GLY A 280 9.34 0.01 -11.74
C GLY A 280 10.18 0.37 -12.98
N GLU A 281 10.10 1.62 -13.46
CA GLU A 281 10.67 2.06 -14.74
C GLU A 281 10.13 1.23 -15.91
N TYR A 282 8.91 0.69 -15.78
CA TYR A 282 8.31 -0.14 -16.82
C TYR A 282 7.98 0.71 -18.03
N SER A 283 8.35 0.25 -19.23
CA SER A 283 7.97 0.91 -20.47
C SER A 283 7.57 -0.11 -21.53
N ASN A 284 6.36 0.05 -22.06
CA ASN A 284 5.82 -0.83 -23.09
C ASN A 284 4.77 -0.09 -23.94
N PRO A 285 5.05 0.20 -25.22
CA PRO A 285 4.12 0.89 -26.12
C PRO A 285 2.81 0.15 -26.43
N GLU A 286 2.70 -1.13 -26.10
CA GLU A 286 1.42 -1.85 -26.20
C GLU A 286 0.52 -1.63 -24.96
N VAL A 287 1.13 -1.23 -23.83
CA VAL A 287 0.42 -0.89 -22.60
C VAL A 287 0.05 0.60 -22.55
N ASP A 288 0.92 1.47 -23.07
CA ASP A 288 0.69 2.92 -23.21
C ASP A 288 -0.42 3.25 -24.22
#